data_AF-A0A356KTF2-F1
#
_entry.id   AF-A0A356KTF2-F1
#
_cell.length_a   1.000
_cell.length_b   1.000
_cell.length_c   1.000
_cell.angle_alpha   90.00
_cell.angle_beta   90.00
_cell.angle_gamma   90.00
#
_symmetry.space_group_name_H-M   'P 1'
#
loop_
_entity.id
_entity.type
_entity.pdbx_description
1 polymer ?
#
loop_
_entity_poly.entity_id
_entity_poly.type
_entity_poly.pdbx_seq_one_letter_code
_entity_poly.pdbx_strand_id
1 'polypeptide(L)'
;MTPEDKFRLVAGLALVDGQLGSDEQPVVLRAAGQLGIPQDQATAIVQNLMQGGKVGSTTPPSSASERRELFQLLVDVAAADGQVTPQEMGVLQHMAGAFSLRPGDVPSMLQAALAKRGAPPVPGTTAPIAGAPESIRKKAQAGEAGCPSCGAPIEFKNTRSVALMCEYCDTTVTRGDGSEALRDLGKISALVADASPIQIGARGEAFGSGFEVLGRLQLEHKTGYWNEWFLQWDDGKVGWLGEAQGQYYVTLPMGEVEAPQNLPSFNQIAVGQRIFLGKKRYTVTDVRMARATGGEGELPFIVGNGYELPYADLRRSDSGFASIDFSEDPPLVFTGKAVGWRDLNMTNYRVFDGWAN
;
A
#
# COMPACT_ATOMS: atom_id res chain seq x y z
N MET A 1 26.56 -25.84 -3.39
CA MET A 1 25.81 -25.80 -4.67
C MET A 1 26.83 -25.69 -5.80
N THR A 2 26.70 -26.50 -6.85
CA THR A 2 27.66 -26.45 -7.98
C THR A 2 27.42 -25.23 -8.87
N PRO A 3 28.40 -24.78 -9.66
CA PRO A 3 28.19 -23.72 -10.67
C PRO A 3 27.02 -24.03 -11.63
N GLU A 4 26.87 -25.30 -12.02
CA GLU A 4 25.79 -25.74 -12.91
C GLU A 4 24.41 -25.60 -12.24
N ASP A 5 24.27 -26.00 -10.96
CA ASP A 5 23.03 -25.82 -10.20
C ASP A 5 22.65 -24.34 -10.07
N LYS A 6 23.63 -23.49 -9.77
CA LYS A 6 23.44 -22.03 -9.70
C LYS A 6 22.92 -21.48 -11.01
N PHE A 7 23.51 -21.90 -12.13
CA PHE A 7 23.13 -21.42 -13.45
C PHE A 7 21.73 -21.92 -13.85
N ARG A 8 21.38 -23.18 -13.52
CA ARG A 8 20.03 -23.70 -13.73
C ARG A 8 18.96 -22.91 -12.99
N LEU A 9 19.22 -22.46 -11.76
CA LEU A 9 18.29 -21.59 -11.02
C LEU A 9 18.07 -20.26 -11.74
N VAL A 10 19.16 -19.63 -12.20
CA VAL A 10 19.10 -18.35 -12.92
C VAL A 10 18.35 -18.48 -14.25
N ALA A 11 18.70 -19.50 -15.05
CA ALA A 11 18.03 -19.76 -16.32
C ALA A 11 16.57 -20.21 -16.14
N GLY A 12 16.26 -20.92 -15.06
CA GLY A 12 14.90 -21.37 -14.75
C GLY A 12 13.95 -20.22 -14.40
N LEU A 13 14.46 -19.17 -13.74
CA LEU A 13 13.67 -17.96 -13.46
C LEU A 13 13.30 -17.23 -14.76
N ALA A 14 14.26 -17.06 -15.66
CA ALA A 14 14.06 -16.44 -16.98
C ALA A 14 13.14 -17.22 -17.93
N LEU A 15 12.75 -18.44 -17.55
CA LEU A 15 11.92 -19.34 -18.35
C LEU A 15 10.59 -19.65 -17.64
N VAL A 16 10.24 -18.91 -16.59
CA VAL A 16 9.04 -19.19 -15.79
C VAL A 16 7.75 -19.04 -16.60
N ASP A 17 7.76 -18.16 -17.61
CA ASP A 17 6.69 -17.94 -18.58
C ASP A 17 6.76 -18.90 -19.80
N GLY A 18 7.79 -19.75 -19.83
CA GLY A 18 8.03 -20.74 -20.88
C GLY A 18 8.79 -20.22 -22.11
N GLN A 19 9.24 -18.96 -22.12
CA GLN A 19 10.03 -18.39 -23.21
C GLN A 19 11.26 -17.67 -22.65
N LEU A 20 12.27 -17.42 -23.47
CA LEU A 20 13.41 -16.58 -23.10
C LEU A 20 13.39 -15.35 -23.99
N GLY A 21 13.11 -14.19 -23.39
CA GLY A 21 13.04 -12.92 -24.09
C GLY A 21 14.38 -12.47 -24.67
N SER A 22 14.33 -11.61 -25.70
CA SER A 22 15.54 -11.03 -26.32
C SER A 22 16.35 -10.16 -25.36
N ASP A 23 15.70 -9.60 -24.34
CA ASP A 23 16.33 -8.76 -23.32
C ASP A 23 16.91 -9.57 -22.15
N GLU A 24 16.33 -10.74 -21.87
CA GLU A 24 16.78 -11.65 -20.81
C GLU A 24 17.97 -12.50 -21.24
N GLN A 25 18.00 -12.94 -22.51
CA GLN A 25 19.03 -13.84 -23.04
C GLN A 25 20.46 -13.30 -22.84
N PRO A 26 20.78 -12.01 -23.11
CA PRO A 26 22.11 -11.47 -22.85
C PRO A 26 22.49 -11.46 -21.36
N VAL A 27 21.50 -11.28 -20.47
CA VAL A 27 21.72 -11.24 -19.02
C VAL A 27 21.94 -12.65 -18.46
N VAL A 28 21.15 -13.62 -18.91
CA VAL A 28 21.35 -15.05 -18.57
C VAL A 28 22.73 -15.53 -19.02
N LEU A 29 23.15 -15.23 -20.26
CA LEU A 29 24.48 -15.61 -20.75
C LEU A 29 25.62 -14.90 -20.00
N ARG A 30 25.41 -13.67 -19.55
CA ARG A 30 26.38 -12.97 -18.68
C ARG A 30 26.50 -13.66 -17.32
N ALA A 31 25.37 -14.09 -16.73
CA ALA A 31 25.36 -14.84 -15.48
C ALA A 31 26.09 -16.18 -15.62
N ALA A 32 25.97 -16.87 -16.77
CA ALA A 32 26.74 -18.08 -17.08
C ALA A 32 28.26 -17.82 -16.96
N GLY A 33 28.75 -16.74 -17.57
CA GLY A 33 30.16 -16.35 -17.50
C GLY A 33 30.63 -16.03 -16.07
N GLN A 34 29.80 -15.35 -15.28
CA GLN A 34 30.10 -15.05 -13.86
C GLN A 34 30.15 -16.30 -12.99
N LEU A 35 29.40 -17.34 -13.36
CA LEU A 35 29.42 -18.64 -12.69
C LEU A 35 30.50 -19.57 -13.26
N GLY A 36 31.25 -19.15 -14.28
CA GLY A 36 32.30 -19.97 -14.91
C GLY A 36 31.76 -21.09 -15.80
N ILE A 37 30.53 -20.95 -16.32
CA ILE A 37 29.92 -21.91 -17.25
C ILE A 37 30.27 -21.53 -18.70
N PRO A 38 30.90 -22.42 -19.48
CA PRO A 38 31.12 -22.24 -20.91
C PRO A 38 29.82 -21.97 -21.68
N GLN A 39 29.86 -21.14 -22.74
CA GLN A 39 28.65 -20.72 -23.45
C GLN A 39 27.90 -21.87 -24.15
N ASP A 40 28.62 -22.86 -24.67
CA ASP A 40 28.05 -24.08 -25.25
C ASP A 40 27.29 -24.89 -24.20
N GLN A 41 27.88 -25.06 -23.00
CA GLN A 41 27.23 -25.71 -21.87
C GLN A 41 26.02 -24.91 -21.37
N ALA A 42 26.12 -23.58 -21.28
CA ALA A 42 25.02 -22.70 -20.88
C ALA A 42 23.83 -22.81 -21.84
N THR A 43 24.10 -22.81 -23.15
CA THR A 43 23.08 -22.97 -24.18
C THR A 43 22.38 -24.32 -24.08
N ALA A 44 23.14 -25.40 -23.85
CA ALA A 44 22.57 -26.74 -23.66
C ALA A 44 21.67 -26.83 -22.42
N ILE A 45 22.03 -26.15 -21.32
CA ILE A 45 21.21 -26.09 -20.10
C ILE A 45 19.90 -25.34 -20.34
N VAL A 46 19.93 -24.17 -20.99
CA VAL A 46 18.73 -23.40 -21.33
C VAL A 46 17.78 -24.23 -22.21
N GLN A 47 18.32 -24.87 -23.26
CA GLN A 47 17.53 -25.74 -24.14
C GLN A 47 16.91 -26.92 -23.39
N ASN A 48 17.65 -27.53 -22.45
CA ASN A 48 17.11 -28.60 -21.62
C ASN A 48 15.94 -28.12 -20.75
N LEU A 49 16.03 -26.94 -20.14
CA LEU A 49 14.96 -26.36 -19.31
C LEU A 49 13.71 -26.04 -20.15
N MET A 50 13.86 -25.48 -21.35
CA MET A 50 12.75 -25.24 -22.28
C MET A 50 12.01 -26.52 -22.68
N GLN A 51 12.68 -27.67 -22.62
CA GLN A 51 12.11 -28.99 -22.90
C GLN A 51 11.53 -29.68 -21.64
N GLY A 52 11.32 -28.93 -20.55
CA GLY A 52 10.79 -29.46 -19.29
C GLY A 52 11.85 -30.09 -18.39
N GLY A 53 13.12 -29.79 -18.60
CA GLY A 53 14.23 -30.18 -17.72
C GLY A 53 14.06 -29.61 -16.31
N LYS A 54 14.65 -30.29 -15.32
CA LYS A 54 14.56 -29.86 -13.91
C LYS A 54 15.62 -28.81 -13.59
N VAL A 55 15.25 -27.83 -12.77
CA VAL A 55 16.12 -26.75 -12.27
C VAL A 55 17.25 -27.25 -11.33
N GLY A 56 17.23 -28.53 -10.93
CA GLY A 56 18.29 -29.15 -10.13
C GLY A 56 18.11 -28.92 -8.62
N SER A 57 19.21 -28.74 -7.89
CA SER A 57 19.15 -28.52 -6.44
C SER A 57 18.62 -27.13 -6.09
N THR A 58 17.57 -27.07 -5.27
CA THR A 58 17.02 -25.82 -4.73
C THR A 58 17.60 -25.46 -3.35
N THR A 59 18.53 -26.27 -2.84
CA THR A 59 19.15 -26.01 -1.53
C THR A 59 20.16 -24.87 -1.64
N PRO A 60 19.95 -23.72 -0.99
CA PRO A 60 20.80 -22.54 -1.19
C PRO A 60 22.23 -22.76 -0.69
N PRO A 61 23.21 -21.98 -1.19
CA PRO A 61 24.57 -22.01 -0.69
C PRO A 61 24.68 -21.82 0.83
N SER A 62 25.65 -22.49 1.46
CA SER A 62 25.87 -22.41 2.91
C SER A 62 26.39 -21.04 3.35
N SER A 63 27.17 -20.38 2.49
CA SER A 63 27.73 -19.04 2.75
C SER A 63 26.71 -17.94 2.50
N ALA A 64 26.59 -17.00 3.44
CA ALA A 64 25.68 -15.84 3.31
C ALA A 64 26.07 -14.92 2.13
N SER A 65 27.38 -14.74 1.88
CA SER A 65 27.86 -13.96 0.72
C SER A 65 27.43 -14.62 -0.59
N GLU A 66 27.63 -15.94 -0.67
CA GLU A 66 27.33 -16.72 -1.87
C GLU A 66 25.82 -16.80 -2.15
N ARG A 67 24.98 -16.83 -1.09
CA ARG A 67 23.52 -16.70 -1.24
C ARG A 67 23.14 -15.34 -1.80
N ARG A 68 23.71 -14.25 -1.27
CA ARG A 68 23.40 -12.88 -1.72
C ARG A 68 23.84 -12.64 -3.16
N GLU A 69 25.02 -13.13 -3.53
CA GLU A 69 25.55 -13.06 -4.89
C GLU A 69 24.67 -13.83 -5.88
N LEU A 70 24.32 -15.08 -5.57
CA LEU A 70 23.44 -15.88 -6.42
C LEU A 70 22.05 -15.24 -6.56
N PHE A 71 21.51 -14.71 -5.47
CA PHE A 71 20.21 -14.05 -5.50
C PHE A 71 20.24 -12.73 -6.29
N GLN A 72 21.37 -12.02 -6.30
CA GLN A 72 21.54 -10.86 -7.17
C GLN A 72 21.49 -11.24 -8.65
N LEU A 73 22.00 -12.41 -9.04
CA LEU A 73 21.88 -12.90 -10.43
C LEU A 73 20.43 -13.17 -10.82
N LEU A 74 19.63 -13.76 -9.91
CA LEU A 74 18.20 -13.99 -10.11
C LEU A 74 17.46 -12.66 -10.32
N VAL A 75 17.72 -11.69 -9.44
CA VAL A 75 17.17 -10.33 -9.52
C VAL A 75 17.58 -9.62 -10.80
N ASP A 76 18.85 -9.72 -11.20
CA ASP A 76 19.35 -9.06 -12.40
C ASP A 76 18.70 -9.64 -13.66
N VAL A 77 18.40 -10.94 -13.69
CA VAL A 77 17.67 -11.59 -14.78
C VAL A 77 16.21 -11.15 -14.81
N ALA A 78 15.50 -11.21 -13.69
CA ALA A 78 14.09 -10.81 -13.63
C ALA A 78 13.85 -9.32 -13.93
N ALA A 79 14.87 -8.48 -13.76
CA ALA A 79 14.80 -7.05 -14.07
C ALA A 79 15.36 -6.73 -15.47
N ALA A 80 15.68 -7.73 -16.31
CA ALA A 80 16.43 -7.56 -17.53
C ALA A 80 15.75 -6.62 -18.55
N ASP A 81 14.43 -6.73 -18.69
CA ASP A 81 13.58 -5.95 -19.59
C ASP A 81 13.12 -4.60 -18.98
N GLY A 82 13.52 -4.32 -17.73
CA GLY A 82 13.12 -3.12 -17.00
C GLY A 82 11.73 -3.19 -16.35
N GLN A 83 11.07 -4.35 -16.41
CA GLN A 83 9.86 -4.67 -15.66
C GLN A 83 10.09 -5.95 -14.86
N VAL A 84 9.14 -6.32 -14.00
CA VAL A 84 9.18 -7.60 -13.27
C VAL A 84 7.76 -8.10 -13.20
N THR A 85 7.47 -9.23 -13.82
CA THR A 85 6.12 -9.78 -13.85
C THR A 85 5.69 -10.32 -12.48
N PRO A 86 4.38 -10.46 -12.21
CA PRO A 86 3.90 -11.08 -10.97
C PRO A 86 4.42 -12.52 -10.77
N GLN A 87 4.68 -13.26 -11.85
CA GLN A 87 5.17 -14.64 -11.79
C GLN A 87 6.64 -14.69 -11.35
N GLU A 88 7.49 -13.86 -11.93
CA GLU A 88 8.90 -13.72 -11.51
C GLU A 88 9.02 -13.19 -10.09
N MET A 89 8.20 -12.20 -9.73
CA MET A 89 8.11 -11.67 -8.37
C MET A 89 7.69 -12.76 -7.39
N GLY A 90 6.70 -13.59 -7.74
CA GLY A 90 6.27 -14.72 -6.90
C GLY A 90 7.38 -15.74 -6.65
N VAL A 91 8.17 -16.07 -7.68
CA VAL A 91 9.33 -16.98 -7.54
C VAL A 91 10.42 -16.37 -6.68
N LEU A 92 10.77 -15.09 -6.90
CA LEU A 92 11.77 -14.39 -6.09
C LEU A 92 11.36 -14.33 -4.61
N GLN A 93 10.10 -13.98 -4.32
CA GLN A 93 9.59 -13.93 -2.95
C GLN A 93 9.58 -15.32 -2.29
N HIS A 94 9.17 -16.36 -3.02
CA HIS A 94 9.20 -17.73 -2.51
C HIS A 94 10.63 -18.20 -2.19
N MET A 95 11.61 -17.85 -3.03
CA MET A 95 13.01 -18.21 -2.83
C MET A 95 13.71 -17.38 -1.74
N ALA A 96 13.24 -16.17 -1.45
CA ALA A 96 13.86 -15.25 -0.49
C ALA A 96 14.06 -15.87 0.90
N GLY A 97 13.03 -16.57 1.40
CA GLY A 97 13.06 -17.24 2.69
C GLY A 97 14.11 -18.36 2.74
N ALA A 98 14.17 -19.19 1.69
CA ALA A 98 15.18 -20.24 1.58
C ALA A 98 16.60 -19.65 1.56
N PHE A 99 16.79 -18.52 0.88
CA PHE A 99 18.07 -17.83 0.80
C PHE A 99 18.44 -17.05 2.08
N SER A 100 17.60 -17.12 3.12
CA SER A 100 17.77 -16.38 4.38
C SER A 100 17.89 -14.86 4.16
N LEU A 101 17.20 -14.33 3.15
CA LEU A 101 17.10 -12.90 2.89
C LEU A 101 16.00 -12.30 3.75
N ARG A 102 16.18 -11.05 4.18
CA ARG A 102 15.16 -10.33 4.95
C ARG A 102 14.01 -9.91 4.01
N PRO A 103 12.79 -9.71 4.54
CA PRO A 103 11.62 -9.31 3.72
C PRO A 103 11.85 -8.07 2.84
N GLY A 104 12.70 -7.13 3.29
CA GLY A 104 13.06 -5.94 2.50
C GLY A 104 14.25 -6.10 1.54
N ASP A 105 14.97 -7.22 1.56
CA ASP A 105 16.17 -7.41 0.72
C ASP A 105 15.78 -7.63 -0.76
N VAL A 106 14.77 -8.45 -1.08
CA VAL A 106 14.33 -8.68 -2.47
C VAL A 106 13.87 -7.40 -3.17
N PRO A 107 13.00 -6.58 -2.54
CA PRO A 107 12.62 -5.27 -3.06
C PRO A 107 13.80 -4.34 -3.32
N SER A 108 14.71 -4.27 -2.35
CA SER A 108 15.89 -3.40 -2.44
C SER A 108 16.82 -3.83 -3.58
N MET A 109 16.97 -5.13 -3.78
CA MET A 109 17.78 -5.69 -4.86
C MET A 109 17.15 -5.42 -6.22
N LEU A 110 15.82 -5.61 -6.37
CA LEU A 110 15.09 -5.31 -7.60
C LEU A 110 15.14 -3.81 -7.93
N GLN A 111 14.93 -2.95 -6.92
CA GLN A 111 15.07 -1.51 -7.07
C GLN A 111 16.47 -1.12 -7.57
N ALA A 112 17.53 -1.72 -7.02
CA ALA A 112 18.90 -1.46 -7.46
C ALA A 112 19.17 -1.98 -8.88
N ALA A 113 18.60 -3.13 -9.26
CA ALA A 113 18.77 -3.72 -10.59
C ALA A 113 18.01 -2.96 -11.67
N LEU A 114 16.80 -2.48 -11.38
CA LEU A 114 15.98 -1.65 -12.26
C LEU A 114 16.61 -0.25 -12.43
N ALA A 115 17.10 0.35 -11.35
CA ALA A 115 17.78 1.65 -11.39
C ALA A 115 19.02 1.66 -12.32
N LYS A 116 19.81 0.57 -12.35
CA LYS A 116 20.96 0.42 -13.25
C LYS A 116 20.58 0.41 -14.74
N ARG A 117 19.32 0.15 -15.06
CA ARG A 117 18.76 0.08 -16.42
C ARG A 117 18.04 1.36 -16.83
N GLY A 118 18.12 2.41 -16.01
CA GLY A 118 17.41 3.67 -16.26
C GLY A 118 15.91 3.60 -15.95
N ALA A 119 15.44 2.50 -15.33
CA ALA A 119 14.09 2.41 -14.80
C ALA A 119 13.98 3.18 -13.46
N PRO A 120 12.85 3.85 -13.17
CA PRO A 120 12.68 4.62 -11.95
C PRO A 120 12.74 3.74 -10.68
N PRO A 121 13.12 4.30 -9.51
CA PRO A 121 13.28 3.54 -8.27
C PRO A 121 11.93 3.02 -7.75
N VAL A 122 11.89 1.75 -7.32
CA VAL A 122 10.70 1.05 -6.76
C VAL A 122 10.69 1.04 -5.23
N PRO A 123 9.70 1.63 -4.53
CA PRO A 123 9.57 1.50 -3.06
C PRO A 123 8.47 0.50 -2.60
N GLY A 124 8.87 -0.41 -1.67
CA GLY A 124 8.04 -0.98 -0.58
C GLY A 124 7.27 -2.27 -0.86
N THR A 125 7.63 -3.41 -0.26
CA THR A 125 7.10 -4.74 -0.69
C THR A 125 6.98 -5.78 0.44
N THR A 126 5.92 -6.59 0.30
CA THR A 126 5.69 -8.01 0.70
C THR A 126 4.70 -8.34 1.84
N ALA A 127 3.77 -9.27 1.52
CA ALA A 127 2.60 -9.85 2.26
C ALA A 127 2.81 -11.39 2.47
N PRO A 128 1.83 -12.31 2.75
CA PRO A 128 0.46 -12.29 3.34
C PRO A 128 0.17 -13.48 4.35
N ILE A 129 -1.09 -13.69 4.83
CA ILE A 129 -1.93 -14.95 4.77
C ILE A 129 -3.03 -15.06 5.89
N ALA A 130 -4.21 -15.55 5.46
CA ALA A 130 -5.49 -16.00 6.08
C ALA A 130 -5.44 -16.84 7.39
N GLY A 131 -6.51 -17.14 8.15
CA GLY A 131 -7.98 -17.02 8.05
C GLY A 131 -8.63 -17.78 9.23
N ALA A 132 -9.91 -17.54 9.54
CA ALA A 132 -10.62 -18.11 10.71
C ALA A 132 -11.91 -18.88 10.31
N PRO A 133 -12.46 -19.76 11.18
CA PRO A 133 -13.80 -20.32 11.00
C PRO A 133 -14.85 -19.92 12.05
N GLU A 134 -16.09 -19.96 11.55
CA GLU A 134 -17.42 -19.76 12.14
C GLU A 134 -17.78 -20.66 13.33
N SER A 135 -18.56 -20.15 14.30
CA SER A 135 -20.01 -20.47 14.36
C SER A 135 -20.76 -19.92 15.60
N ILE A 136 -21.95 -19.37 15.29
CA ILE A 136 -23.21 -19.25 16.07
C ILE A 136 -23.52 -17.96 16.87
N ARG A 137 -24.37 -17.16 16.20
CA ARG A 137 -25.19 -15.98 16.56
C ARG A 137 -26.33 -16.21 17.59
N LYS A 138 -26.83 -15.11 18.18
CA LYS A 138 -28.26 -14.59 18.20
C LYS A 138 -28.35 -13.36 19.14
N LYS A 139 -29.09 -12.24 18.92
CA LYS A 139 -30.32 -11.90 18.16
C LYS A 139 -30.41 -10.36 17.86
N ALA A 140 -30.93 -10.04 16.67
CA ALA A 140 -31.43 -8.81 16.00
C ALA A 140 -31.74 -7.47 16.73
N GLN A 141 -31.24 -6.35 16.15
CA GLN A 141 -31.93 -5.10 15.70
C GLN A 141 -30.91 -4.08 15.14
N ALA A 142 -31.35 -3.16 14.26
CA ALA A 142 -30.60 -2.40 13.22
C ALA A 142 -30.54 -3.20 11.90
N GLY A 143 -31.11 -2.62 10.84
CA GLY A 143 -31.41 -3.32 9.59
C GLY A 143 -30.16 -3.67 8.81
N GLU A 144 -29.56 -4.83 9.13
CA GLU A 144 -28.68 -5.61 8.26
C GLU A 144 -29.38 -5.76 6.90
N ALA A 145 -29.05 -4.89 5.95
CA ALA A 145 -29.32 -5.17 4.54
C ALA A 145 -28.12 -5.92 3.98
N GLY A 146 -28.38 -6.97 3.21
CA GLY A 146 -27.30 -7.68 2.52
C GLY A 146 -26.68 -6.77 1.48
N CYS A 147 -25.37 -6.90 1.27
CA CYS A 147 -24.67 -6.37 0.11
C CYS A 147 -25.47 -6.78 -1.14
N PRO A 148 -25.93 -5.84 -1.99
CA PRO A 148 -26.78 -6.21 -3.13
C PRO A 148 -26.05 -7.09 -4.17
N SER A 149 -24.71 -7.17 -4.08
CA SER A 149 -23.85 -7.96 -4.95
C SER A 149 -23.69 -9.42 -4.49
N CYS A 150 -23.34 -9.63 -3.20
CA CYS A 150 -23.00 -10.96 -2.69
C CYS A 150 -23.89 -11.46 -1.54
N GLY A 151 -24.77 -10.61 -1.03
CA GLY A 151 -25.67 -10.92 0.09
C GLY A 151 -25.02 -10.87 1.47
N ALA A 152 -23.72 -10.60 1.59
CA ALA A 152 -23.03 -10.45 2.87
C ALA A 152 -23.66 -9.35 3.74
N PRO A 153 -23.67 -9.48 5.08
CA PRO A 153 -24.24 -8.45 5.94
C PRO A 153 -23.50 -7.12 5.76
N ILE A 154 -24.25 -6.03 5.63
CA ILE A 154 -23.71 -4.67 5.60
C ILE A 154 -24.30 -3.90 6.76
N GLU A 155 -23.42 -3.33 7.58
CA GLU A 155 -23.76 -2.43 8.66
C GLU A 155 -22.88 -1.20 8.55
N PHE A 156 -23.51 -0.02 8.52
CA PHE A 156 -22.81 1.24 8.66
C PHE A 156 -22.81 1.66 10.13
N LYS A 157 -21.64 1.65 10.77
CA LYS A 157 -21.46 2.07 12.17
C LYS A 157 -21.68 3.57 12.34
N ASN A 158 -21.33 4.38 11.34
CA ASN A 158 -21.45 5.83 11.41
C ASN A 158 -22.54 6.36 10.47
N THR A 159 -23.37 7.27 11.00
CA THR A 159 -24.49 7.89 10.28
C THR A 159 -24.03 8.87 9.20
N ARG A 160 -22.79 9.38 9.29
CA ARG A 160 -22.15 10.25 8.30
C ARG A 160 -21.45 9.49 7.19
N SER A 161 -21.30 8.17 7.32
CA SER A 161 -20.75 7.34 6.25
C SER A 161 -21.74 7.24 5.09
N VAL A 162 -21.26 7.59 3.91
CA VAL A 162 -22.02 7.59 2.65
C VAL A 162 -21.78 6.29 1.88
N ALA A 163 -20.56 5.77 1.93
CA ALA A 163 -20.14 4.54 1.26
C ALA A 163 -19.52 3.55 2.25
N LEU A 164 -19.69 2.26 1.96
CA LEU A 164 -19.02 1.15 2.64
C LEU A 164 -18.54 0.16 1.59
N MET A 165 -17.27 -0.24 1.68
CA MET A 165 -16.69 -1.27 0.81
C MET A 165 -16.88 -2.64 1.46
N CYS A 166 -17.62 -3.54 0.81
CA CYS A 166 -17.94 -4.85 1.35
C CYS A 166 -16.67 -5.70 1.51
N GLU A 167 -16.37 -6.12 2.74
CA GLU A 167 -15.18 -6.92 3.07
C GLU A 167 -15.12 -8.30 2.38
N TYR A 168 -16.24 -8.78 1.83
CA TYR A 168 -16.33 -10.11 1.20
C TYR A 168 -16.16 -10.11 -0.31
N CYS A 169 -16.60 -9.04 -0.98
CA CYS A 169 -16.63 -9.01 -2.44
C CYS A 169 -16.11 -7.70 -3.05
N ASP A 170 -15.64 -6.77 -2.21
CA ASP A 170 -15.09 -5.45 -2.60
C ASP A 170 -16.08 -4.53 -3.31
N THR A 171 -17.37 -4.86 -3.27
CA THR A 171 -18.41 -4.01 -3.83
C THR A 171 -18.55 -2.75 -2.97
N THR A 172 -18.51 -1.58 -3.61
CA THR A 172 -18.86 -0.31 -3.00
C THR A 172 -20.37 -0.22 -2.85
N VAL A 173 -20.83 -0.17 -1.59
CA VAL A 173 -22.24 -0.09 -1.21
C VAL A 173 -22.55 1.32 -0.71
N THR A 174 -23.67 1.90 -1.11
CA THR A 174 -24.09 3.24 -0.67
C THR A 174 -25.50 3.24 -0.08
N ARG A 175 -25.78 4.21 0.78
CA ARG A 175 -27.14 4.46 1.28
C ARG A 175 -28.04 4.98 0.15
N GLY A 176 -29.23 4.41 -0.03
CA GLY A 176 -30.21 4.88 -1.02
C GLY A 176 -30.86 6.23 -0.63
N ASP A 177 -31.42 6.94 -1.62
CA ASP A 177 -32.29 8.09 -1.34
C ASP A 177 -33.68 7.60 -0.91
N GLY A 178 -34.13 8.01 0.28
CA GLY A 178 -35.53 7.90 0.70
C GLY A 178 -36.12 6.51 0.93
N SER A 179 -35.37 5.42 0.71
CA SER A 179 -35.73 4.06 1.11
C SER A 179 -34.51 3.37 1.69
N GLU A 180 -34.69 2.54 2.72
CA GLU A 180 -33.63 1.80 3.44
C GLU A 180 -32.86 0.78 2.56
N ALA A 181 -32.98 0.87 1.23
CA ALA A 181 -32.34 -0.02 0.28
C ALA A 181 -30.89 0.43 -0.01
N LEU A 182 -29.95 -0.49 0.20
CA LEU A 182 -28.56 -0.34 -0.19
C LEU A 182 -28.42 -0.36 -1.72
N ARG A 183 -27.51 0.45 -2.26
CA ARG A 183 -27.18 0.48 -3.69
C ARG A 183 -25.80 -0.12 -3.94
N ASP A 184 -25.69 -0.96 -4.97
CA ASP A 184 -24.44 -1.52 -5.48
C ASP A 184 -23.88 -0.58 -6.57
N LEU A 185 -22.65 -0.11 -6.39
CA LEU A 185 -21.94 0.69 -7.40
C LEU A 185 -20.84 -0.11 -8.14
N GLY A 186 -20.70 -1.40 -7.85
CA GLY A 186 -19.71 -2.31 -8.39
C GLY A 186 -18.44 -2.36 -7.54
N LYS A 187 -17.45 -3.12 -8.01
CA LYS A 187 -16.09 -3.12 -7.45
C LYS A 187 -15.31 -1.98 -8.09
N ILE A 188 -15.07 -0.90 -7.35
CA ILE A 188 -14.57 0.35 -7.95
C ILE A 188 -13.21 0.77 -7.43
N SER A 189 -12.55 -0.05 -6.61
CA SER A 189 -11.36 0.41 -5.89
C SER A 189 -10.53 -0.80 -5.46
N ALA A 190 -9.30 -0.91 -5.97
CA ALA A 190 -8.35 -1.91 -5.51
C ALA A 190 -7.28 -1.19 -4.69
N LEU A 191 -7.22 -1.50 -3.40
CA LEU A 191 -6.10 -1.06 -2.56
C LEU A 191 -4.83 -1.80 -2.99
N VAL A 192 -3.74 -1.06 -3.12
CA VAL A 192 -2.41 -1.64 -3.17
C VAL A 192 -2.09 -2.18 -1.78
N ALA A 193 -1.74 -3.47 -1.69
CA ALA A 193 -1.39 -4.11 -0.44
C ALA A 193 -0.23 -3.36 0.24
N ASP A 194 -0.38 -3.06 1.53
CA ASP A 194 0.64 -2.42 2.34
C ASP A 194 0.82 -3.10 3.70
N ALA A 195 1.85 -2.66 4.43
CA ALA A 195 2.20 -3.17 5.74
C ALA A 195 1.71 -2.24 6.88
N SER A 196 0.57 -1.55 6.69
CA SER A 196 0.04 -0.71 7.77
C SER A 196 -0.38 -1.59 8.95
N PRO A 197 0.06 -1.26 10.19
CA PRO A 197 -0.47 -1.90 11.39
C PRO A 197 -1.92 -1.47 11.66
N ILE A 198 -2.37 -0.34 11.11
CA ILE A 198 -3.74 0.14 11.31
C ILE A 198 -4.68 -0.71 10.43
N GLN A 199 -5.87 -0.99 10.95
CA GLN A 199 -6.93 -1.70 10.24
C GLN A 199 -8.30 -1.20 10.67
N ILE A 200 -9.33 -1.54 9.90
CA ILE A 200 -10.70 -1.26 10.26
C ILE A 200 -11.03 -1.91 11.62
N GLY A 201 -11.68 -1.15 12.49
CA GLY A 201 -12.00 -1.53 13.86
C GLY A 201 -10.85 -1.35 14.86
N ALA A 202 -9.65 -0.92 14.43
CA ALA A 202 -8.60 -0.50 15.36
C ALA A 202 -9.07 0.70 16.20
N ARG A 203 -8.61 0.79 17.44
CA ARG A 203 -8.96 1.90 18.35
C ARG A 203 -7.72 2.56 18.90
N GLY A 204 -7.78 3.86 19.17
CA GLY A 204 -6.69 4.62 19.78
C GLY A 204 -7.20 5.85 20.50
N GLU A 205 -6.28 6.70 20.93
CA GLU A 205 -6.59 7.99 21.54
C GLU A 205 -5.78 9.12 20.88
N ALA A 206 -6.39 10.30 20.81
CA ALA A 206 -5.70 11.54 20.47
C ALA A 206 -6.48 12.72 21.03
N PHE A 207 -5.80 13.83 21.31
CA PHE A 207 -6.42 15.03 21.90
C PHE A 207 -7.22 14.77 23.20
N GLY A 208 -6.91 13.68 23.93
CA GLY A 208 -7.62 13.29 25.15
C GLY A 208 -9.00 12.63 24.92
N SER A 209 -9.30 12.19 23.69
CA SER A 209 -10.51 11.45 23.34
C SER A 209 -10.15 10.15 22.63
N GLY A 210 -10.94 9.10 22.86
CA GLY A 210 -10.84 7.85 22.10
C GLY A 210 -11.39 7.99 20.69
N PHE A 211 -10.91 7.13 19.80
CA PHE A 211 -11.44 6.97 18.45
C PHE A 211 -11.43 5.51 17.99
N GLU A 212 -12.29 5.18 17.03
CA GLU A 212 -12.31 3.94 16.25
C GLU A 212 -12.04 4.23 14.78
N VAL A 213 -11.23 3.38 14.13
CA VAL A 213 -10.96 3.40 12.69
C VAL A 213 -12.12 2.73 11.97
N LEU A 214 -12.87 3.48 11.18
CA LEU A 214 -14.03 2.97 10.44
C LEU A 214 -13.73 2.69 8.97
N GLY A 215 -12.79 3.42 8.40
CA GLY A 215 -12.45 3.31 6.99
C GLY A 215 -11.03 3.71 6.69
N ARG A 216 -10.70 3.58 5.42
CA ARG A 216 -9.40 3.89 4.87
C ARG A 216 -9.59 4.41 3.46
N LEU A 217 -8.88 5.48 3.13
CA LEU A 217 -8.65 5.94 1.77
C LEU A 217 -7.16 5.76 1.47
N GLN A 218 -6.82 5.14 0.36
CA GLN A 218 -5.45 5.11 -0.13
C GLN A 218 -5.28 6.16 -1.22
N LEU A 219 -4.28 6.99 -1.02
CA LEU A 219 -3.92 8.07 -1.90
C LEU A 219 -2.58 7.74 -2.54
N GLU A 220 -2.47 8.04 -3.83
CA GLU A 220 -1.28 7.89 -4.64
C GLU A 220 -0.78 9.25 -5.08
N HIS A 221 0.53 9.41 -5.10
CA HIS A 221 1.16 10.40 -5.94
C HIS A 221 2.30 9.74 -6.72
N LYS A 222 2.95 10.49 -7.62
CA LYS A 222 3.98 9.97 -8.53
C LYS A 222 5.11 9.14 -7.89
N THR A 223 5.31 9.21 -6.58
CA THR A 223 6.42 8.55 -5.89
C THR A 223 6.00 7.67 -4.72
N GLY A 224 4.70 7.35 -4.56
CA GLY A 224 4.25 6.41 -3.53
C GLY A 224 2.80 6.58 -3.12
N TYR A 225 2.41 5.75 -2.15
CA TYR A 225 1.09 5.75 -1.55
C TYR A 225 1.16 6.16 -0.08
N TRP A 226 0.05 6.67 0.42
CA TRP A 226 -0.19 6.83 1.84
C TRP A 226 -1.66 6.53 2.16
N ASN A 227 -1.97 6.39 3.43
CA ASN A 227 -3.32 6.11 3.89
C ASN A 227 -3.88 7.26 4.69
N GLU A 228 -5.15 7.55 4.46
CA GLU A 228 -5.99 8.38 5.31
C GLU A 228 -7.00 7.46 5.99
N TRP A 229 -6.84 7.24 7.29
CA TRP A 229 -7.72 6.40 8.09
C TRP A 229 -8.90 7.24 8.60
N PHE A 230 -10.11 6.86 8.22
CA PHE A 230 -11.33 7.54 8.64
C PHE A 230 -11.67 7.16 10.08
N LEU A 231 -11.75 8.15 10.95
CA LEU A 231 -11.93 7.99 12.39
C LEU A 231 -13.33 8.42 12.83
N GLN A 232 -13.92 7.68 13.77
CA GLN A 232 -15.02 8.15 14.61
C GLN A 232 -14.54 8.35 16.04
N TRP A 233 -14.82 9.52 16.59
CA TRP A 233 -14.50 9.87 17.98
C TRP A 233 -15.63 9.45 18.93
N ASP A 234 -15.31 9.30 20.22
CA ASP A 234 -16.28 8.94 21.26
C ASP A 234 -17.48 9.91 21.35
N ASP A 235 -17.29 11.18 20.97
CA ASP A 235 -18.32 12.21 20.92
C ASP A 235 -19.16 12.21 19.62
N GLY A 236 -18.92 11.22 18.75
CA GLY A 236 -19.61 11.06 17.46
C GLY A 236 -19.09 11.95 16.34
N LYS A 237 -18.08 12.80 16.58
CA LYS A 237 -17.39 13.51 15.50
C LYS A 237 -16.59 12.53 14.64
N VAL A 238 -16.14 13.04 13.49
CA VAL A 238 -15.29 12.31 12.56
C VAL A 238 -13.99 13.07 12.31
N GLY A 239 -12.94 12.34 11.97
CA GLY A 239 -11.63 12.89 11.63
C GLY A 239 -10.82 11.93 10.79
N TRP A 240 -9.54 12.25 10.62
CA TRP A 240 -8.61 11.45 9.82
C TRP A 240 -7.31 11.22 10.57
N LEU A 241 -6.75 10.02 10.39
CA LEU A 241 -5.37 9.71 10.74
C LEU A 241 -4.59 9.45 9.45
N GLY A 242 -3.81 10.44 9.04
CA GLY A 242 -2.88 10.30 7.93
C GLY A 242 -1.68 9.46 8.35
N GLU A 243 -1.39 8.42 7.60
CA GLU A 243 -0.25 7.54 7.77
C GLU A 243 0.62 7.58 6.52
N ALA A 244 1.81 8.14 6.65
CA ALA A 244 2.80 8.20 5.59
C ALA A 244 4.19 7.91 6.17
N GLN A 245 4.84 6.85 5.70
CA GLN A 245 6.24 6.52 6.02
C GLN A 245 6.53 6.44 7.54
N GLY A 246 5.58 5.91 8.32
CA GLY A 246 5.70 5.80 9.79
C GLY A 246 5.49 7.11 10.55
N GLN A 247 5.09 8.17 9.86
CA GLN A 247 4.59 9.39 10.47
C GLN A 247 3.07 9.38 10.50
N TYR A 248 2.52 9.93 11.59
CA TYR A 248 1.10 9.92 11.87
C TYR A 248 0.61 11.34 12.13
N TYR A 249 -0.53 11.68 11.52
CA TYR A 249 -1.16 12.98 11.65
C TYR A 249 -2.63 12.81 11.94
N VAL A 250 -3.08 13.21 13.14
CA VAL A 250 -4.51 13.20 13.45
C VAL A 250 -5.07 14.58 13.15
N THR A 251 -6.10 14.64 12.32
CA THR A 251 -6.77 15.86 11.90
C THR A 251 -8.28 15.80 12.05
N LEU A 252 -8.89 16.96 12.23
CA LEU A 252 -10.32 17.17 12.28
C LEU A 252 -10.70 18.21 11.22
N PRO A 253 -11.88 18.09 10.58
CA PRO A 253 -12.38 19.12 9.69
C PRO A 253 -12.58 20.42 10.46
N MET A 254 -12.11 21.52 9.88
CA MET A 254 -12.38 22.87 10.35
C MET A 254 -13.77 23.25 9.84
N GLY A 255 -14.67 23.68 10.73
CA GLY A 255 -16.02 24.06 10.32
C GLY A 255 -16.01 25.26 9.37
N GLU A 256 -17.03 25.39 8.52
CA GLU A 256 -17.14 26.48 7.52
C GLU A 256 -16.99 27.90 8.11
N VAL A 257 -17.48 28.09 9.34
CA VAL A 257 -17.38 29.38 10.06
C VAL A 257 -15.95 29.68 10.51
N GLU A 258 -15.13 28.64 10.73
CA GLU A 258 -13.75 28.76 11.19
C GLU A 258 -12.75 28.73 10.03
N ALA A 259 -13.11 28.12 8.89
CA ALA A 259 -12.28 28.05 7.70
C ALA A 259 -11.95 29.47 7.17
N PRO A 260 -10.70 29.75 6.78
CA PRO A 260 -10.34 31.08 6.31
C PRO A 260 -11.06 31.40 5.00
N GLN A 261 -11.78 32.51 4.96
CA GLN A 261 -12.54 32.92 3.77
C GLN A 261 -11.67 33.34 2.57
N ASN A 262 -10.35 33.50 2.77
CA ASN A 262 -9.41 33.96 1.74
C ASN A 262 -8.17 33.06 1.68
N LEU A 263 -8.36 31.75 1.48
CA LEU A 263 -7.24 30.86 1.16
C LEU A 263 -6.74 31.14 -0.27
N PRO A 264 -5.41 31.12 -0.51
CA PRO A 264 -4.89 31.11 -1.88
C PRO A 264 -5.41 29.88 -2.61
N SER A 265 -5.74 30.02 -3.89
CA SER A 265 -6.04 28.87 -4.76
C SER A 265 -4.85 27.91 -4.86
N PHE A 266 -5.11 26.68 -5.31
CA PHE A 266 -4.06 25.68 -5.53
C PHE A 266 -2.92 26.17 -6.45
N ASN A 267 -3.22 27.01 -7.45
CA ASN A 267 -2.21 27.56 -8.37
C ASN A 267 -1.42 28.74 -7.77
N GLN A 268 -1.84 29.27 -6.63
CA GLN A 268 -1.24 30.44 -5.97
C GLN A 268 -0.54 30.09 -4.66
N ILE A 269 -0.91 28.99 -4.02
CA ILE A 269 -0.28 28.52 -2.79
C ILE A 269 1.12 27.95 -3.09
N ALA A 270 2.10 28.31 -2.26
CA ALA A 270 3.49 27.89 -2.46
C ALA A 270 4.15 27.41 -1.17
N VAL A 271 5.07 26.45 -1.29
CA VAL A 271 5.91 26.00 -0.18
C VAL A 271 6.68 27.18 0.44
N GLY A 272 6.72 27.25 1.76
CA GLY A 272 7.30 28.34 2.53
C GLY A 272 6.34 29.51 2.81
N GLN A 273 5.19 29.58 2.13
CA GLN A 273 4.17 30.58 2.40
C GLN A 273 3.59 30.42 3.81
N ARG A 274 3.29 31.53 4.47
CA ARG A 274 2.66 31.55 5.79
C ARG A 274 1.15 31.78 5.64
N ILE A 275 0.36 30.89 6.21
CA ILE A 275 -1.12 30.94 6.17
C ILE A 275 -1.65 30.94 7.60
N PHE A 276 -2.69 31.72 7.85
CA PHE A 276 -3.42 31.70 9.11
C PHE A 276 -4.64 30.79 8.98
N LEU A 277 -4.71 29.77 9.84
CA LEU A 277 -5.90 28.95 10.03
C LEU A 277 -6.47 29.31 11.41
N GLY A 278 -7.58 30.06 11.41
CA GLY A 278 -8.07 30.74 12.60
C GLY A 278 -7.03 31.70 13.17
N LYS A 279 -6.68 31.55 14.45
CA LYS A 279 -5.66 32.39 15.13
C LYS A 279 -4.24 31.81 15.04
N LYS A 280 -4.05 30.67 14.39
CA LYS A 280 -2.78 29.94 14.35
C LYS A 280 -2.09 30.15 13.01
N ARG A 281 -0.80 30.45 13.05
CA ARG A 281 0.03 30.64 11.86
C ARG A 281 0.76 29.35 11.51
N TYR A 282 0.60 28.90 10.27
CA TYR A 282 1.23 27.72 9.69
C TYR A 282 2.16 28.12 8.55
N THR A 283 3.10 27.24 8.22
CA THR A 283 3.96 27.34 7.03
C THR A 283 3.62 26.19 6.10
N VAL A 284 3.37 26.47 4.83
CA VAL A 284 3.15 25.45 3.79
C VAL A 284 4.44 24.67 3.59
N THR A 285 4.37 23.35 3.68
CA THR A 285 5.53 22.44 3.54
C THR A 285 5.45 21.55 2.31
N ASP A 286 4.24 21.27 1.82
CA ASP A 286 4.06 20.51 0.59
C ASP A 286 2.83 21.03 -0.16
N VAL A 287 2.90 21.03 -1.49
CA VAL A 287 1.79 21.37 -2.40
C VAL A 287 1.88 20.42 -3.58
N ARG A 288 0.91 19.53 -3.75
CA ARG A 288 0.96 18.47 -4.76
C ARG A 288 -0.41 18.10 -5.30
N MET A 289 -0.37 17.40 -6.43
CA MET A 289 -1.48 16.62 -6.95
C MET A 289 -1.30 15.17 -6.52
N ALA A 290 -2.37 14.59 -6.00
CA ALA A 290 -2.48 13.16 -5.73
C ALA A 290 -3.73 12.59 -6.38
N ARG A 291 -3.92 11.28 -6.23
CA ARG A 291 -5.07 10.55 -6.71
C ARG A 291 -5.56 9.60 -5.63
N ALA A 292 -6.83 9.67 -5.27
CA ALA A 292 -7.45 8.58 -4.53
C ALA A 292 -7.54 7.36 -5.43
N THR A 293 -6.97 6.24 -5.01
CA THR A 293 -6.91 5.00 -5.81
C THR A 293 -7.82 3.91 -5.28
N GLY A 294 -8.15 3.96 -3.99
CA GLY A 294 -9.11 3.04 -3.41
C GLY A 294 -9.47 3.36 -1.98
N GLY A 295 -10.42 2.60 -1.44
CA GLY A 295 -10.79 2.65 -0.05
C GLY A 295 -11.22 1.29 0.50
N GLU A 296 -11.26 1.22 1.82
CA GLU A 296 -11.70 0.07 2.62
C GLU A 296 -12.55 0.55 3.80
N GLY A 297 -13.51 -0.25 4.25
CA GLY A 297 -14.44 0.11 5.33
C GLY A 297 -15.44 1.22 4.95
N GLU A 298 -15.76 2.09 5.90
CA GLU A 298 -16.72 3.19 5.74
C GLU A 298 -16.05 4.51 5.36
N LEU A 299 -16.64 5.25 4.41
CA LEU A 299 -16.17 6.59 4.04
C LEU A 299 -17.33 7.60 3.96
N PRO A 300 -17.07 8.89 4.26
CA PRO A 300 -18.08 9.95 4.20
C PRO A 300 -18.40 10.42 2.78
N PHE A 301 -17.80 9.78 1.76
CA PHE A 301 -18.02 10.06 0.34
C PHE A 301 -17.78 8.78 -0.48
N ILE A 302 -18.11 8.84 -1.77
CA ILE A 302 -17.92 7.74 -2.72
C ILE A 302 -16.58 7.92 -3.44
N VAL A 303 -15.68 6.94 -3.35
CA VAL A 303 -14.37 6.99 -4.04
C VAL A 303 -14.50 6.84 -5.56
N GLY A 304 -15.48 6.06 -6.02
CA GLY A 304 -15.63 5.75 -7.45
C GLY A 304 -14.37 5.09 -8.02
N ASN A 305 -14.05 5.35 -9.29
CA ASN A 305 -12.83 4.86 -9.95
C ASN A 305 -11.56 5.59 -9.49
N GLY A 306 -11.64 6.39 -8.42
CA GLY A 306 -10.60 7.30 -7.97
C GLY A 306 -10.72 8.69 -8.59
N TYR A 307 -10.28 9.70 -7.84
CA TYR A 307 -10.35 11.11 -8.20
C TYR A 307 -9.03 11.82 -7.92
N GLU A 308 -8.77 12.94 -8.60
CA GLU A 308 -7.60 13.76 -8.31
C GLU A 308 -7.82 14.58 -7.03
N LEU A 309 -6.80 14.66 -6.20
CA LEU A 309 -6.80 15.34 -4.92
C LEU A 309 -5.62 16.33 -4.91
N PRO A 310 -5.84 17.58 -5.36
CA PRO A 310 -4.88 18.66 -5.15
C PRO A 310 -4.89 19.08 -3.69
N TYR A 311 -3.72 19.10 -3.03
CA TYR A 311 -3.64 19.45 -1.62
C TYR A 311 -2.43 20.32 -1.29
N ALA A 312 -2.49 20.96 -0.12
CA ALA A 312 -1.35 21.58 0.52
C ALA A 312 -1.26 21.19 2.01
N ASP A 313 -0.10 20.69 2.40
CA ASP A 313 0.20 20.35 3.79
C ASP A 313 0.95 21.48 4.47
N LEU A 314 0.59 21.76 5.72
CA LEU A 314 1.14 22.86 6.50
C LEU A 314 1.61 22.41 7.88
N ARG A 315 2.73 22.99 8.33
CA ARG A 315 3.34 22.71 9.63
C ARG A 315 3.42 23.94 10.51
N ARG A 316 3.38 23.72 11.81
CA ARG A 316 3.66 24.70 12.86
C ARG A 316 4.75 24.14 13.79
N SER A 317 5.48 25.02 14.46
CA SER A 317 6.65 24.65 15.28
C SER A 317 6.33 23.81 16.52
N ASP A 318 5.05 23.71 16.92
CA ASP A 318 4.58 22.99 18.11
C ASP A 318 3.82 21.70 17.75
N SER A 319 4.32 20.98 16.74
CA SER A 319 3.71 19.77 16.16
C SER A 319 2.34 19.98 15.49
N GLY A 320 1.87 21.22 15.36
CA GLY A 320 0.66 21.52 14.61
C GLY A 320 0.77 21.10 13.15
N PHE A 321 -0.24 20.39 12.68
CA PHE A 321 -0.42 20.02 11.28
C PHE A 321 -1.75 20.55 10.75
N ALA A 322 -1.79 20.84 9.46
CA ALA A 322 -3.01 21.07 8.73
C ALA A 322 -2.85 20.60 7.29
N SER A 323 -3.95 20.22 6.66
CA SER A 323 -4.01 19.95 5.23
C SER A 323 -5.19 20.74 4.64
N ILE A 324 -4.97 21.32 3.47
CA ILE A 324 -6.00 21.98 2.66
C ILE A 324 -6.22 21.10 1.45
N ASP A 325 -7.44 20.60 1.30
CA ASP A 325 -7.89 19.81 0.16
C ASP A 325 -8.65 20.72 -0.81
N PHE A 326 -8.11 20.87 -2.02
CA PHE A 326 -8.64 21.73 -3.08
C PHE A 326 -9.54 20.96 -4.07
N SER A 327 -9.98 19.75 -3.72
CA SER A 327 -10.92 18.97 -4.55
C SER A 327 -12.36 19.52 -4.53
N GLU A 328 -12.69 20.39 -3.58
CA GLU A 328 -13.97 21.08 -3.48
C GLU A 328 -13.81 22.62 -3.50
N ASP A 329 -14.91 23.32 -3.79
CA ASP A 329 -15.01 24.78 -3.73
C ASP A 329 -16.19 25.20 -2.83
N PRO A 330 -15.95 25.84 -1.67
CA PRO A 330 -14.63 26.23 -1.15
C PRO A 330 -13.77 25.02 -0.70
N PRO A 331 -12.43 25.14 -0.66
CA PRO A 331 -11.53 24.05 -0.22
C PRO A 331 -11.83 23.57 1.19
N LEU A 332 -11.70 22.26 1.41
CA LEU A 332 -11.83 21.65 2.73
C LEU A 332 -10.53 21.87 3.52
N VAL A 333 -10.66 22.19 4.81
CA VAL A 333 -9.51 22.46 5.68
C VAL A 333 -9.55 21.50 6.86
N PHE A 334 -8.44 20.80 7.08
CA PHE A 334 -8.26 19.88 8.19
C PHE A 334 -7.15 20.40 9.09
N THR A 335 -7.38 20.43 10.41
CA THR A 335 -6.37 20.88 11.37
C THR A 335 -6.15 19.86 12.47
N GLY A 336 -4.93 19.78 12.97
CA GLY A 336 -4.56 18.77 13.94
C GLY A 336 -3.10 18.81 14.35
N LYS A 337 -2.52 17.65 14.59
CA LYS A 337 -1.13 17.50 15.05
C LYS A 337 -0.47 16.26 14.47
N ALA A 338 0.85 16.35 14.33
CA ALA A 338 1.70 15.16 14.25
C ALA A 338 1.73 14.44 15.60
N VAL A 339 1.61 13.12 15.58
CA VAL A 339 1.58 12.24 16.76
C VAL A 339 2.54 11.07 16.57
N GLY A 340 3.09 10.54 17.67
CA GLY A 340 3.86 9.30 17.63
C GLY A 340 2.96 8.07 17.71
N TRP A 341 3.41 6.95 17.16
CA TRP A 341 2.69 5.66 17.26
C TRP A 341 2.35 5.28 18.71
N ARG A 342 3.30 5.47 19.63
CA ARG A 342 3.09 5.19 21.06
C ARG A 342 2.06 6.12 21.70
N ASP A 343 1.95 7.36 21.23
CA ASP A 343 1.02 8.34 21.78
C ASP A 343 -0.43 8.06 21.37
N LEU A 344 -0.63 7.29 20.29
CA LEU A 344 -1.96 6.87 19.83
C LEU A 344 -2.57 5.77 20.70
N ASN A 345 -1.79 5.11 21.55
CA ASN A 345 -2.23 4.00 22.40
C ASN A 345 -3.12 2.99 21.65
N MET A 346 -2.69 2.61 20.45
CA MET A 346 -3.47 1.78 19.53
C MET A 346 -3.76 0.39 20.12
N THR A 347 -4.97 -0.10 19.87
CA THR A 347 -5.45 -1.46 20.17
C THR A 347 -6.16 -2.02 18.95
N ASN A 348 -6.27 -3.36 18.88
CA ASN A 348 -6.84 -4.06 17.72
C ASN A 348 -6.16 -3.68 16.39
N TYR A 349 -4.84 -3.45 16.43
CA TYR A 349 -4.00 -3.23 15.25
C TYR A 349 -3.40 -4.56 14.77
N ARG A 350 -3.03 -4.63 13.48
CA ARG A 350 -2.38 -5.80 12.87
C ARG A 350 -1.01 -6.03 13.50
N VAL A 351 -0.76 -7.26 13.90
CA VAL A 351 0.55 -7.71 14.37
C VAL A 351 1.17 -8.55 13.26
N PHE A 352 2.35 -8.15 12.80
CA PHE A 352 3.11 -8.92 11.82
C PHE A 352 4.08 -9.86 12.55
N ASP A 353 4.17 -11.11 12.12
CA ASP A 353 5.11 -12.08 12.69
C ASP A 353 6.55 -11.54 12.61
N GLY A 354 7.22 -11.46 13.76
CA GLY A 354 8.57 -10.89 13.91
C GLY A 354 8.65 -9.48 14.52
N TRP A 355 7.52 -8.85 14.86
CA TRP A 355 7.46 -7.53 15.52
C TRP A 355 7.38 -7.59 17.06
N ALA A 356 7.45 -8.77 17.65
CA ALA A 356 7.48 -8.94 19.11
C ALA A 356 8.87 -8.60 19.67
N ASN A 357 9.06 -7.34 20.04
CA ASN A 357 9.57 -6.85 21.33
C ASN A 357 9.64 -5.32 21.36
#